data_AF-A0A961K5H8-F1
#
_entry.id   AF-A0A961K5H8-F1
#
_cell.length_a   1.000
_cell.length_b   1.000
_cell.length_c   1.000
_cell.angle_alpha   90.00
_cell.angle_beta   90.00
_cell.angle_gamma   90.00
#
_symmetry.space_group_name_H-M   'P 1'
#
loop_
_entity.id
_entity.type
_entity.pdbx_description
1 polymer ?
#
loop_
_entity_poly.entity_id
_entity_poly.type
_entity_poly.pdbx_seq_one_letter_code
_entity_poly.pdbx_strand_id
1 'polypeptide(L)'
;MRLLTHWEEIAGPETARIARPVQVSYGREGGFGATLVLLTTGANAPMLEMQKERIRERVNGVYGYAAISGIRVTQTAPTGFAEGQVQFTRPPKPAPQTPDPELVARARETASGVGDPQLRAALEALAQNVLSRRAKAAD
;
A
#
# COMPACT_ATOMS: atom_id res chain seq x y z
N MET A 1 -7.23 -11.08 -16.34
CA MET A 1 -7.99 -9.92 -15.81
C MET A 1 -9.45 -10.24 -15.44
N ARG A 2 -10.13 -11.18 -16.13
CA ARG A 2 -11.55 -11.52 -15.90
C ARG A 2 -11.94 -11.82 -14.44
N LEU A 3 -11.08 -12.51 -13.67
CA LEU A 3 -11.35 -12.85 -12.26
C LEU A 3 -11.39 -11.63 -11.34
N LEU A 4 -10.65 -10.57 -11.66
CA LEU A 4 -10.64 -9.31 -10.90
C LEU A 4 -11.83 -8.41 -11.27
N THR A 5 -12.31 -8.54 -12.51
CA THR A 5 -13.37 -7.67 -13.05
C THR A 5 -14.78 -8.23 -12.78
N HIS A 6 -14.95 -9.56 -12.71
CA HIS A 6 -16.25 -10.23 -12.56
C HIS A 6 -16.31 -11.19 -11.36
N TRP A 7 -15.66 -10.82 -10.25
CA TRP A 7 -15.55 -11.71 -9.08
C TRP A 7 -16.90 -12.17 -8.52
N GLU A 8 -17.90 -11.29 -8.48
CA GLU A 8 -19.22 -11.60 -7.93
C GLU A 8 -19.94 -12.72 -8.72
N GLU A 9 -19.82 -12.71 -10.04
CA GLU A 9 -20.38 -13.75 -10.90
C GLU A 9 -19.68 -15.10 -10.70
N ILE A 10 -18.35 -15.07 -10.48
CA ILE A 10 -17.50 -16.26 -10.37
C ILE A 10 -17.66 -16.93 -9.00
N ALA A 11 -17.43 -16.17 -7.92
CA ALA A 11 -17.44 -16.69 -6.55
C ALA A 11 -18.84 -16.76 -5.95
N GLY A 12 -19.80 -16.02 -6.52
CA GLY A 12 -21.14 -15.83 -5.99
C GLY A 12 -21.25 -14.62 -5.05
N PRO A 13 -22.46 -14.06 -4.91
CA PRO A 13 -22.70 -12.81 -4.20
C PRO A 13 -22.35 -12.89 -2.71
N GLU A 14 -22.55 -14.05 -2.06
CA GLU A 14 -22.23 -14.22 -0.65
C GLU A 14 -20.73 -14.16 -0.40
N THR A 15 -19.93 -14.89 -1.17
CA THR A 15 -18.47 -14.89 -1.06
C THR A 15 -17.88 -13.54 -1.48
N ALA A 16 -18.42 -12.91 -2.53
CA ALA A 16 -17.93 -11.62 -3.01
C ALA A 16 -18.17 -10.45 -2.03
N ARG A 17 -19.21 -10.54 -1.19
CA ARG A 17 -19.48 -9.56 -0.12
C ARG A 17 -18.40 -9.57 0.96
N ILE A 18 -17.89 -10.76 1.29
CA ILE A 18 -16.96 -10.95 2.41
C ILE A 18 -15.50 -11.07 1.97
N ALA A 19 -15.23 -11.41 0.70
CA ALA A 19 -13.89 -11.61 0.20
C ALA A 19 -13.70 -11.17 -1.25
N ARG A 20 -12.48 -10.71 -1.56
CA ARG A 20 -12.12 -10.14 -2.86
C ARG A 20 -10.77 -10.71 -3.34
N PRO A 21 -10.61 -10.99 -4.64
CA PRO A 21 -9.35 -11.46 -5.18
C PRO A 21 -8.38 -10.29 -5.27
N VAL A 22 -7.17 -10.48 -4.72
CA VAL A 22 -6.13 -9.43 -4.75
C VAL A 22 -4.98 -9.76 -5.67
N GLN A 23 -4.61 -11.03 -5.78
CA GLN A 23 -3.52 -11.47 -6.64
C GLN A 23 -3.69 -12.92 -7.04
N VAL A 24 -3.22 -13.26 -8.23
CA VAL A 24 -2.97 -14.63 -8.66
C VAL A 24 -1.45 -14.81 -8.75
N SER A 25 -0.89 -15.68 -7.90
CA SER A 25 0.55 -15.94 -7.85
C SER A 25 0.86 -17.26 -8.55
N TYR A 26 1.85 -17.24 -9.44
CA TYR A 26 2.36 -18.43 -10.12
C TYR A 26 3.67 -18.84 -9.42
N GLY A 27 3.78 -20.11 -9.03
CA GLY A 27 5.01 -20.62 -8.42
C GLY A 27 6.20 -20.48 -9.37
N ARG A 28 7.37 -20.10 -8.84
CA ARG A 28 8.60 -19.90 -9.63
C ARG A 28 9.25 -21.20 -10.12
N GLU A 29 8.87 -22.33 -9.52
CA GLU A 29 9.40 -23.67 -9.83
C GLU A 29 8.27 -24.58 -10.28
N GLY A 30 8.07 -24.75 -11.59
CA GLY A 30 7.48 -25.93 -12.24
C GLY A 30 6.12 -26.48 -11.77
N GLY A 31 5.45 -25.85 -10.80
CA GLY A 31 4.21 -26.33 -10.21
C GLY A 31 3.04 -26.04 -11.13
N PHE A 32 2.27 -27.08 -11.44
CA PHE A 32 1.06 -26.93 -12.25
C PHE A 32 0.00 -26.14 -11.47
N GLY A 33 -0.23 -24.90 -11.94
CA GLY A 33 -1.37 -24.04 -11.61
C GLY A 33 -1.10 -22.93 -10.58
N ALA A 34 -2.02 -21.98 -10.52
CA ALA A 34 -1.82 -20.73 -9.80
C ALA A 34 -2.43 -20.75 -8.39
N THR A 35 -1.90 -19.91 -7.50
CA THR A 35 -2.51 -19.66 -6.18
C THR A 35 -3.30 -18.36 -6.23
N LEU A 36 -4.60 -18.44 -5.94
CA LEU A 36 -5.46 -17.27 -5.79
C LEU A 36 -5.39 -16.74 -4.36
N VAL A 37 -5.06 -15.47 -4.22
CA VAL A 37 -5.06 -14.79 -2.92
C VAL A 37 -6.37 -14.02 -2.74
N LEU A 38 -7.10 -14.35 -1.68
CA LEU A 38 -8.35 -13.69 -1.32
C LEU A 38 -8.15 -12.82 -0.08
N LEU A 39 -8.52 -11.55 -0.18
CA LEU A 39 -8.59 -10.63 0.94
C LEU A 39 -9.97 -10.71 1.57
N THR A 40 -10.02 -10.84 2.89
CA THR A 40 -11.25 -10.84 3.69
C THR A 40 -11.03 -10.03 4.98
N THR A 41 -12.11 -9.61 5.63
CA THR A 41 -12.04 -9.08 6.99
C THR A 41 -11.77 -10.19 8.00
N GLY A 42 -11.14 -9.86 9.14
CA GLY A 42 -10.69 -10.83 10.15
C GLY A 42 -11.79 -11.77 10.66
N ALA A 43 -13.01 -11.25 10.82
CA ALA A 43 -14.17 -12.01 11.29
C ALA A 43 -14.61 -13.14 10.33
N ASN A 44 -14.35 -13.00 9.02
CA ASN A 44 -14.82 -13.93 7.98
C ASN A 44 -13.76 -14.94 7.53
N ALA A 45 -12.51 -14.78 7.96
CA ALA A 45 -11.40 -15.64 7.55
C ALA A 45 -11.57 -17.14 7.86
N PRO A 46 -12.07 -17.57 9.03
CA PRO A 46 -12.23 -19.00 9.32
C PRO A 46 -13.26 -19.66 8.40
N MET A 47 -14.37 -18.95 8.15
CA MET A 47 -15.42 -19.39 7.24
C MET A 47 -14.89 -19.53 5.81
N LEU A 48 -14.09 -18.56 5.35
CA LEU A 48 -13.46 -18.62 4.03
C LEU A 48 -12.48 -19.77 3.89
N GLU A 49 -11.68 -20.05 4.91
CA GLU A 49 -10.74 -21.16 4.91
C GLU A 49 -11.46 -22.51 4.78
N MET A 50 -12.60 -22.69 5.44
CA MET A 50 -13.46 -23.86 5.25
C MET A 50 -14.04 -23.95 3.83
N GLN A 51 -14.38 -22.81 3.23
CA GLN A 51 -15.02 -22.76 1.91
C GLN A 51 -14.03 -22.75 0.74
N LYS A 52 -12.71 -22.74 1.00
CA LYS A 52 -11.69 -22.51 -0.02
C LYS A 52 -11.72 -23.53 -1.17
N GLU A 53 -12.03 -24.79 -0.88
CA GLU A 53 -12.12 -25.82 -1.94
C GLU A 53 -13.30 -25.56 -2.86
N ARG A 54 -14.47 -25.25 -2.28
CA ARG A 54 -15.68 -24.89 -3.04
C ARG A 54 -15.47 -23.63 -3.87
N ILE A 55 -14.78 -22.62 -3.33
CA ILE A 55 -14.44 -21.41 -4.07
C ILE A 55 -13.48 -21.75 -5.22
N ARG A 56 -12.49 -22.62 -5.00
CA ARG A 56 -11.56 -23.09 -6.05
C ARG A 56 -12.30 -23.79 -7.18
N GLU A 57 -13.22 -24.68 -6.85
CA GLU A 57 -14.04 -25.40 -7.84
C GLU A 57 -14.88 -24.45 -8.69
N ARG A 58 -15.54 -23.47 -8.06
CA ARG A 58 -16.31 -22.44 -8.78
C ARG A 58 -15.42 -21.64 -9.73
N VAL A 59 -14.26 -21.21 -9.25
CA VAL A 59 -13.30 -20.46 -10.06
C VAL A 59 -12.82 -21.29 -11.26
N ASN A 60 -12.39 -22.53 -11.03
CA ASN A 60 -11.92 -23.42 -12.10
C ASN A 60 -13.06 -23.80 -13.08
N GLY A 61 -14.30 -23.89 -12.61
CA GLY A 61 -15.48 -24.12 -13.45
C GLY A 61 -15.68 -23.02 -14.49
N VAL A 62 -15.41 -21.75 -14.14
CA VAL A 62 -15.47 -20.63 -15.09
C VAL A 62 -14.36 -20.70 -16.14
N TYR A 63 -13.19 -21.22 -15.78
CA TYR A 63 -12.08 -21.41 -16.71
C TYR A 63 -12.23 -22.67 -17.57
N GLY A 64 -13.00 -23.67 -17.12
CA GLY A 64 -13.15 -24.95 -17.80
C GLY A 64 -11.94 -25.89 -17.64
N TYR A 65 -10.96 -25.51 -16.80
CA TYR A 65 -9.77 -26.31 -16.48
C TYR A 65 -9.23 -25.91 -15.10
N ALA A 66 -8.30 -26.71 -14.55
CA ALA A 66 -7.68 -26.46 -13.24
C ALA A 66 -6.67 -25.29 -13.29
N ALA A 67 -7.17 -24.06 -13.42
CA ALA A 67 -6.35 -22.84 -13.48
C ALA A 67 -5.75 -22.47 -12.12
N ILE A 68 -6.51 -22.68 -11.05
CA ILE A 68 -6.14 -22.41 -9.67
C ILE A 68 -5.92 -23.73 -8.93
N SER A 69 -4.72 -23.92 -8.39
CA SER A 69 -4.33 -25.10 -7.61
C SER A 69 -4.65 -24.94 -6.13
N GLY A 70 -4.55 -23.70 -5.63
CA GLY A 70 -4.78 -23.39 -4.22
C GLY A 70 -5.35 -21.99 -4.00
N ILE A 71 -5.98 -21.81 -2.86
CA ILE A 71 -6.45 -20.51 -2.38
C ILE A 71 -5.74 -20.18 -1.09
N ARG A 72 -5.24 -18.95 -0.99
CA ARG A 72 -4.67 -18.39 0.23
C ARG A 72 -5.57 -17.25 0.72
N VAL A 73 -6.10 -17.37 1.92
CA VAL A 73 -6.85 -16.28 2.56
C VAL A 73 -5.87 -15.36 3.28
N THR A 74 -6.04 -14.06 3.11
CA THR A 74 -5.30 -13.04 3.84
C THR A 74 -6.25 -12.02 4.44
N GLN A 75 -5.93 -11.56 5.64
CA GLN A 75 -6.66 -10.50 6.36
C GLN A 75 -5.97 -9.14 6.19
N THR A 76 -4.72 -9.17 5.75
CA THR A 76 -3.93 -7.99 5.43
C THR A 76 -3.62 -8.05 3.93
N ALA A 77 -4.03 -7.04 3.19
CA ALA A 77 -3.56 -6.94 1.81
C ALA A 77 -2.05 -6.66 1.83
N PRO A 78 -1.28 -7.10 0.83
CA PRO A 78 0.12 -6.66 0.66
C PRO A 78 0.24 -5.12 0.57
N THR A 79 -0.88 -4.44 0.30
CA THR A 79 -1.13 -3.04 0.61
C THR A 79 -1.83 -2.95 1.98
N GLY A 80 -1.11 -2.57 3.03
CA GLY A 80 -1.52 -2.73 4.43
C GLY A 80 -2.93 -2.24 4.85
N PHE A 81 -3.36 -2.76 6.01
CA PHE A 81 -4.46 -2.31 6.87
C PHE A 81 -5.67 -1.69 6.16
N ALA A 82 -6.57 -2.54 5.65
CA ALA A 82 -7.88 -2.14 5.12
C ALA A 82 -9.05 -2.55 6.04
N GLU A 83 -8.82 -2.56 7.36
CA GLU A 83 -9.89 -2.48 8.36
C GLU A 83 -9.74 -1.16 9.12
N GLY A 84 -10.59 -0.21 8.74
CA GLY A 84 -10.56 1.19 9.15
C GLY A 84 -10.76 2.04 7.91
N GLN A 85 -11.97 2.59 7.72
CA GLN A 85 -12.22 3.57 6.66
C GLN A 85 -11.33 4.80 6.88
N VAL A 86 -10.14 4.80 6.30
CA VAL A 86 -9.46 6.00 5.86
C VAL A 86 -8.76 5.62 4.58
N GLN A 87 -9.18 6.24 3.48
CA GLN A 87 -8.30 6.34 2.33
C GLN A 87 -7.04 7.03 2.86
N PHE A 88 -5.96 6.30 3.09
CA PHE A 88 -4.62 6.89 3.12
C PHE A 88 -4.24 7.28 1.68
N THR A 89 -5.11 8.05 1.01
CA THR A 89 -4.64 8.97 0.00
C THR A 89 -3.62 9.83 0.71
N ARG A 90 -2.34 9.64 0.35
CA ARG A 90 -1.28 10.55 0.72
C ARG A 90 -1.84 11.95 0.46
N PRO A 91 -1.92 12.85 1.47
CA PRO A 91 -2.33 14.22 1.18
C PRO A 91 -1.43 14.71 0.03
N PRO A 92 -2.01 15.39 -0.98
CA PRO A 92 -1.22 15.89 -2.10
C PRO A 92 -0.02 16.59 -1.50
N LYS A 93 1.18 16.20 -1.95
CA LYS A 93 2.44 16.73 -1.45
C LYS A 93 2.28 18.25 -1.37
N PRO A 94 2.36 18.86 -0.16
CA PRO A 94 2.18 20.31 -0.06
C PRO A 94 3.15 20.93 -1.05
N ALA A 95 2.63 21.84 -1.86
CA ALA A 95 3.45 22.60 -2.80
C ALA A 95 4.67 23.13 -2.03
N PRO A 96 5.87 23.12 -2.63
CA PRO A 96 7.07 23.63 -1.96
C PRO A 96 6.76 25.04 -1.47
N GLN A 97 6.62 25.17 -0.15
CA GLN A 97 6.41 26.45 0.49
C GLN A 97 7.69 27.23 0.27
N THR A 98 7.57 28.39 -0.36
CA THR A 98 8.70 29.30 -0.53
C THR A 98 9.22 29.61 0.89
N PRO A 99 10.48 29.28 1.21
CA PRO A 99 10.99 29.46 2.56
C PRO A 99 10.90 30.92 2.94
N ASP A 100 10.42 31.17 4.16
CA ASP A 100 10.20 32.50 4.71
C ASP A 100 11.52 33.30 4.69
N PRO A 101 11.54 34.53 4.14
CA PRO A 101 12.78 35.29 3.92
C PRO A 101 13.55 35.56 5.23
N GLU A 102 12.87 35.68 6.37
CA GLU A 102 13.52 35.85 7.67
C GLU A 102 14.28 34.60 8.12
N LEU A 103 13.75 33.42 7.77
CA LEU A 103 14.33 32.12 8.11
C LEU A 103 15.58 31.82 7.26
N VAL A 104 15.58 32.28 6.00
CA VAL A 104 16.77 32.25 5.13
C VAL A 104 17.87 33.18 5.64
N ALA A 105 17.53 34.39 6.10
CA ALA A 105 18.49 35.33 6.66
C ALA A 105 19.16 34.79 7.93
N ARG A 106 18.39 34.18 8.83
CA ARG A 106 18.88 33.54 10.07
C ARG A 106 19.80 32.34 9.79
N ALA A 107 19.46 31.51 8.81
CA ALA A 107 20.29 30.39 8.39
C ALA A 107 21.66 30.86 7.84
N ARG A 108 21.65 31.93 7.04
CA ARG A 108 22.87 32.53 6.47
C ARG A 108 23.75 33.18 7.54
N GLU A 109 23.16 33.87 8.51
CA GLU A 109 23.88 34.44 9.65
C GLU A 109 24.60 33.36 10.47
N THR A 110 23.91 32.23 10.72
CA THR A 110 24.46 31.10 11.49
C THR A 110 25.63 30.43 10.77
N ALA A 111 25.62 30.38 9.44
CA ALA A 111 26.68 29.78 8.63
C ALA A 111 27.80 30.78 8.22
N SER A 112 27.68 32.06 8.57
CA SER A 112 28.58 33.12 8.12
C SER A 112 30.02 32.93 8.63
N GLY A 113 30.21 32.30 9.79
CA GLY A 113 31.53 32.03 10.38
C GLY A 113 32.36 30.92 9.71
N VAL A 114 31.84 30.25 8.68
CA VAL A 114 32.49 29.07 8.07
C VAL A 114 33.28 29.46 6.83
N GLY A 115 34.61 29.33 6.88
CA GLY A 115 35.50 29.71 5.77
C GLY A 115 35.43 28.82 4.53
N ASP A 116 34.96 27.58 4.67
CA ASP A 116 34.80 26.64 3.56
C ASP A 116 33.42 26.81 2.88
N PRO A 117 33.36 27.12 1.58
CA PRO A 117 32.10 27.45 0.89
C PRO A 117 31.17 26.24 0.75
N GLN A 118 31.71 25.02 0.63
CA GLN A 118 30.90 23.82 0.48
C GLN A 118 30.27 23.43 1.82
N LEU A 119 31.04 23.56 2.91
CA LEU A 119 30.56 23.34 4.26
C LEU A 119 29.52 24.39 4.66
N ARG A 120 29.73 25.67 4.29
CA ARG A 120 28.76 26.73 4.51
C ARG A 120 27.42 26.42 3.84
N ALA A 121 27.42 26.04 2.56
CA ALA A 121 26.20 25.68 1.85
C ALA A 121 25.46 24.49 2.47
N ALA A 122 26.20 23.45 2.91
CA ALA A 122 25.60 22.31 3.60
C ALA A 122 24.97 22.70 4.95
N LEU A 123 25.61 23.60 5.69
CA LEU A 123 25.10 24.09 6.98
C LEU A 123 23.89 25.02 6.80
N GLU A 124 23.86 25.86 5.77
CA GLU A 124 22.69 26.67 5.42
C GLU A 124 21.48 25.79 5.08
N ALA A 125 21.68 24.75 4.25
CA ALA A 125 20.63 23.81 3.91
C ALA A 125 20.11 23.03 5.13
N LEU A 126 21.02 22.62 6.04
CA LEU A 126 20.63 21.95 7.28
C LEU A 126 19.84 22.88 8.22
N ALA A 127 20.31 24.12 8.39
CA ALA A 127 19.65 25.12 9.23
C ALA A 127 18.22 25.42 8.73
N GLN A 128 18.04 25.58 7.41
CA GLN A 128 16.71 25.73 6.80
C GLN A 128 15.80 24.53 7.10
N ASN A 129 16.29 23.30 6.93
CA ASN A 129 15.50 22.10 7.20
C ASN A 129 15.10 21.94 8.68
N VAL A 130 15.98 22.30 9.62
CA VAL A 130 15.72 22.21 11.06
C VAL A 130 14.74 23.31 11.50
N LEU A 131 14.92 24.54 11.02
CA LEU A 131 14.04 25.67 11.37
C LEU A 131 12.64 25.50 10.78
N SER A 132 12.51 25.07 9.51
CA SER A 132 11.20 24.78 8.91
C SER A 132 10.47 23.62 9.62
N ARG A 133 11.20 22.61 10.12
CA ARG A 133 10.60 21.53 10.92
C ARG A 133 10.13 22.02 12.28
N ARG A 134 10.87 22.92 12.93
CA ARG A 134 10.48 23.53 14.22
C ARG A 134 9.29 24.47 14.08
N ALA A 135 9.24 25.30 13.03
CA ALA A 135 8.10 26.18 12.77
C ALA A 135 6.79 25.37 12.56
N LYS A 136 6.87 24.23 11.87
CA LYS A 136 5.74 23.31 11.66
C LYS A 136 5.30 22.55 12.92
N ALA A 137 6.14 22.49 13.96
CA ALA A 137 5.83 21.78 15.21
C ALA A 137 5.30 22.71 16.31
N ALA A 138 5.33 24.02 16.08
CA ALA A 138 4.85 25.06 17.00
C ALA A 138 3.46 25.62 16.59
N ASP A 139 2.87 25.06 15.53
CA ASP A 139 1.50 25.26 15.03
C ASP A 139 0.70 23.97 15.26
#